data_AF-A0A812UX13-F1
#
_entry.id   AF-A0A812UX13-F1
#
_cell.length_a   1.000
_cell.length_b   1.000
_cell.length_c   1.000
_cell.angle_alpha   90.00
_cell.angle_beta   90.00
_cell.angle_gamma   90.00
#
_symmetry.space_group_name_H-M   'P 1'
#
loop_
_entity.id
_entity.type
_entity.pdbx_description
1 polymer ?
#
loop_
_entity_poly.entity_id
_entity_poly.type
_entity_poly.pdbx_seq_one_letter_code
_entity_poly.pdbx_strand_id
1 'polypeptide(L)'
;MLYKPFDGEVVHVDFREEAPTLYHPKTFCKNATCIKDPDCDCNGTWPSTERCTGGHATGTPGFPALLMLAIRDQLASLPLSDLAQPAIEIARDGWVMDEGLYKSIQQYAPQLARDTASRQLFLDASGTRPIAQVGEVLRNPDLANTLELLVADPAAFYTGTLGAEFVEAARAGVNEVTGKYGLLSMEDLYGYRAVYREPV
;
A
#
# COMPACT_ATOMS: atom_id res chain seq x y z
N MET A 1 7.91 -13.87 3.13
CA MET A 1 8.38 -13.95 4.54
C MET A 1 8.81 -15.38 4.84
N LEU A 2 10.02 -15.59 5.37
CA LEU A 2 10.42 -16.91 5.89
C LEU A 2 9.84 -17.09 7.29
N TYR A 3 9.19 -18.22 7.52
CA TYR A 3 8.63 -18.61 8.82
C TYR A 3 9.14 -20.00 9.17
N LYS A 4 9.51 -20.21 10.44
CA LYS A 4 9.91 -21.51 10.94
C LYS A 4 9.09 -21.81 12.20
N PRO A 5 8.13 -22.76 12.15
CA PRO A 5 7.47 -23.27 13.33
C PRO A 5 8.50 -23.89 14.30
N PHE A 6 8.19 -23.93 15.60
CA PHE A 6 9.10 -24.43 16.63
C PHE A 6 9.58 -25.87 16.39
N ASP A 7 8.73 -26.70 15.79
CA ASP A 7 8.94 -28.11 15.47
C ASP A 7 8.98 -28.40 13.96
N GLY A 8 8.92 -27.34 13.13
CA GLY A 8 8.62 -27.46 11.70
C GLY A 8 9.76 -27.10 10.76
N GLU A 9 9.54 -27.43 9.50
CA GLU A 9 10.37 -26.97 8.40
C GLU A 9 10.17 -25.48 8.12
N VAL A 10 11.20 -24.86 7.53
CA VAL A 10 11.10 -23.46 7.11
C VAL A 10 10.14 -23.40 5.93
N VAL A 11 9.17 -22.49 6.01
CA VAL A 11 8.24 -22.19 4.92
C VAL A 11 8.39 -20.75 4.47
N HIS A 12 8.12 -20.49 3.20
CA HIS A 12 8.04 -19.14 2.67
C HIS A 12 6.56 -18.75 2.47
N VAL A 13 6.07 -17.76 3.22
CA VAL A 13 4.78 -17.13 2.96
C VAL A 13 4.97 -16.02 1.93
N ASP A 14 4.47 -16.24 0.72
CA ASP A 14 4.41 -15.24 -0.34
C ASP A 14 3.07 -14.49 -0.27
N PHE A 15 3.16 -13.21 0.07
CA PHE A 15 2.06 -12.25 0.09
C PHE A 15 2.38 -11.07 -0.83
N ARG A 16 3.14 -11.33 -1.90
CA ARG A 16 3.44 -10.31 -2.92
C ARG A 16 2.14 -9.78 -3.51
N GLU A 17 2.13 -8.50 -3.84
CA GLU A 17 1.03 -7.88 -4.55
C GLU A 17 0.80 -8.56 -5.90
N GLU A 18 -0.47 -8.70 -6.29
CA GLU A 18 -0.86 -9.18 -7.60
C GLU A 18 -1.22 -8.02 -8.52
N ALA A 19 -0.91 -8.15 -9.81
CA ALA A 19 -1.35 -7.17 -10.79
C ALA A 19 -2.89 -7.21 -10.90
N PRO A 20 -3.59 -6.06 -10.97
CA PRO A 20 -5.00 -6.04 -11.28
C PRO A 20 -5.29 -6.84 -12.56
N THR A 21 -6.40 -7.56 -12.58
CA THR A 21 -6.86 -8.41 -13.69
C THR A 21 -6.99 -7.65 -15.01
N LEU A 22 -7.22 -6.33 -14.97
CA LEU A 22 -7.25 -5.46 -16.15
C LEU A 22 -5.87 -5.10 -16.72
N TYR A 23 -4.77 -5.48 -16.05
CA TYR A 23 -3.43 -5.22 -16.56
C TYR A 23 -3.13 -6.11 -17.76
N HIS A 24 -2.44 -5.52 -18.73
CA HIS A 24 -1.84 -6.22 -19.86
C HIS A 24 -0.42 -5.67 -20.09
N PRO A 25 0.44 -6.33 -20.87
CA PRO A 25 1.86 -5.97 -20.99
C PRO A 25 2.14 -4.53 -21.43
N LYS A 26 1.18 -3.86 -22.06
CA LYS A 26 1.29 -2.48 -22.54
C LYS A 26 0.64 -1.44 -21.61
N THR A 27 0.08 -1.83 -20.46
CA THR A 27 -0.67 -0.91 -19.58
C THR A 27 0.15 0.31 -19.16
N PHE A 28 1.49 0.20 -19.07
CA PHE A 28 2.41 1.28 -18.70
C PHE A 28 3.00 2.10 -19.87
N CYS A 29 2.60 1.82 -21.11
CA CYS A 29 3.06 2.52 -22.31
C CYS A 29 2.66 3.99 -22.33
N LYS A 30 3.37 4.83 -23.10
CA LYS A 30 3.11 6.27 -23.14
C LYS A 30 1.76 6.61 -23.78
N ASN A 31 1.36 5.83 -24.78
CA ASN A 31 0.06 5.99 -25.41
C ASN A 31 -1.07 5.70 -24.42
N ALA A 32 -1.97 6.67 -24.22
CA ALA A 32 -3.06 6.56 -23.27
C ALA A 32 -4.08 5.47 -23.62
N THR A 33 -4.24 5.10 -24.90
CA THR A 33 -5.14 4.00 -25.29
C THR A 33 -4.67 2.66 -24.71
N CYS A 34 -3.36 2.50 -24.52
CA CYS A 34 -2.76 1.33 -23.92
C CYS A 34 -3.15 1.06 -22.47
N ILE A 35 -3.92 1.91 -21.80
CA ILE A 35 -4.41 1.59 -20.47
C ILE A 35 -5.43 0.44 -20.48
N LYS A 36 -6.18 0.29 -21.59
CA LYS A 36 -7.22 -0.73 -21.78
C LYS A 36 -7.05 -1.55 -23.07
N ASP A 37 -6.33 -1.02 -24.05
CA ASP A 37 -6.14 -1.67 -25.34
C ASP A 37 -4.81 -2.44 -25.38
N PRO A 38 -4.82 -3.78 -25.39
CA PRO A 38 -3.61 -4.58 -25.50
C PRO A 38 -2.93 -4.49 -26.88
N ASP A 39 -3.66 -4.08 -27.92
CA ASP A 39 -3.17 -3.99 -29.29
C ASP A 39 -2.62 -2.61 -29.64
N CYS A 40 -2.74 -1.64 -28.73
CA CYS A 40 -2.22 -0.30 -28.89
C CYS A 40 -0.73 -0.27 -29.33
N ASP A 41 -0.33 0.77 -30.05
CA ASP A 41 1.08 1.13 -30.19
C ASP A 41 1.58 1.77 -28.90
N CYS A 42 2.65 1.23 -28.32
CA CYS A 42 3.18 1.64 -27.03
C CYS A 42 3.69 3.09 -27.04
N ASN A 43 4.27 3.52 -28.17
CA ASN A 43 4.92 4.83 -28.32
C ASN A 43 5.92 5.13 -27.18
N GLY A 44 6.71 4.12 -26.80
CA GLY A 44 7.67 4.18 -25.70
C GLY A 44 7.04 4.11 -24.30
N THR A 45 7.87 4.34 -23.28
CA THR A 45 7.44 4.27 -21.88
C THR A 45 7.70 5.57 -21.16
N TRP A 46 6.87 5.89 -20.18
CA TRP A 46 7.15 6.97 -19.24
C TRP A 46 8.39 6.64 -18.37
N PRO A 47 9.12 7.67 -17.87
CA PRO A 47 10.15 7.48 -16.85
C PRO A 47 9.59 6.73 -15.64
N SER A 48 10.47 6.06 -14.89
CA SER A 48 10.06 5.29 -13.70
C SER A 48 9.28 6.15 -12.70
N THR A 49 9.66 7.41 -12.51
CA THR A 49 8.99 8.35 -11.61
C THR A 49 7.49 8.48 -11.92
N GLU A 50 7.13 8.57 -13.20
CA GLU A 50 5.72 8.67 -13.60
C GLU A 50 5.01 7.32 -13.59
N ARG A 51 5.71 6.22 -13.93
CA ARG A 51 5.11 4.87 -13.84
C ARG A 51 4.86 4.41 -12.40
N CYS A 52 5.57 4.97 -11.43
CA CYS A 52 5.43 4.68 -10.02
C CYS A 52 4.56 5.70 -9.26
N THR A 53 3.90 6.64 -9.95
CA THR A 53 3.07 7.68 -9.32
C THR A 53 1.60 7.50 -9.71
N GLY A 54 0.70 7.65 -8.74
CA GLY A 54 -0.74 7.48 -8.91
C GLY A 54 -1.17 6.01 -8.75
N GLY A 55 -2.47 5.78 -8.71
CA GLY A 55 -3.04 4.46 -8.44
C GLY A 55 -2.90 3.45 -9.58
N HIS A 56 -2.45 3.88 -10.77
CA HIS A 56 -2.03 2.95 -11.83
C HIS A 56 -0.75 2.17 -11.48
N ALA A 57 -0.02 2.57 -10.44
CA ALA A 57 1.10 1.80 -9.92
C ALA A 57 0.68 0.76 -8.85
N THR A 58 -0.58 0.77 -8.43
CA THR A 58 -1.05 -0.01 -7.27
C THR A 58 -1.43 -1.44 -7.67
N GLY A 59 -0.76 -2.42 -7.06
CA GLY A 59 -1.17 -3.82 -7.08
C GLY A 59 -2.12 -4.17 -5.93
N THR A 60 -2.72 -5.35 -5.96
CA THR A 60 -3.59 -5.83 -4.88
C THR A 60 -2.79 -6.08 -3.60
N PRO A 61 -3.11 -5.42 -2.47
CA PRO A 61 -2.31 -5.56 -1.24
C PRO A 61 -2.38 -6.95 -0.61
N GLY A 62 -1.22 -7.52 -0.28
CA GLY A 62 -1.12 -8.86 0.27
C GLY A 62 -0.98 -9.00 1.78
N PHE A 63 -0.62 -7.92 2.47
CA PHE A 63 -0.40 -7.96 3.91
C PHE A 63 -1.64 -8.40 4.72
N PRO A 64 -2.88 -7.97 4.39
CA PRO A 64 -4.08 -8.49 5.07
C PRO A 64 -4.23 -10.02 4.95
N ALA A 65 -3.89 -10.62 3.81
CA ALA A 65 -3.93 -12.07 3.64
C ALA A 65 -2.87 -12.77 4.47
N LEU A 66 -1.67 -12.17 4.64
CA LEU A 66 -0.68 -12.67 5.58
C LEU A 66 -1.25 -12.71 7.01
N LEU A 67 -1.97 -11.67 7.44
CA LEU A 67 -2.62 -11.65 8.76
C LEU A 67 -3.70 -12.73 8.88
N MET A 68 -4.49 -12.96 7.81
CA MET A 68 -5.45 -14.07 7.77
C MET A 68 -4.76 -15.43 7.92
N LEU A 69 -3.63 -15.65 7.23
CA LEU A 69 -2.82 -16.86 7.38
C LEU A 69 -2.28 -16.99 8.80
N ALA A 70 -1.81 -15.89 9.40
CA ALA A 70 -1.29 -15.87 10.75
C ALA A 70 -2.33 -16.31 11.80
N ILE A 71 -3.59 -15.88 11.64
CA ILE A 71 -4.70 -16.33 12.49
C ILE A 71 -5.03 -17.80 12.20
N ARG A 72 -5.28 -18.15 10.94
CA ARG A 72 -5.77 -19.48 10.54
C ARG A 72 -4.78 -20.58 10.91
N ASP A 73 -3.50 -20.34 10.66
CA ASP A 73 -2.42 -21.33 10.82
C ASP A 73 -1.63 -21.12 12.11
N GLN A 74 -2.08 -20.21 12.99
CA GLN A 74 -1.46 -19.93 14.30
C GLN A 74 0.03 -19.59 14.19
N LEU A 75 0.38 -18.72 13.22
CA LEU A 75 1.78 -18.34 12.97
C LEU A 75 2.35 -17.41 14.07
N ALA A 76 1.50 -16.94 14.98
CA ALA A 76 1.85 -16.09 16.11
C ALA A 76 1.40 -16.71 17.44
N SER A 77 2.18 -16.50 18.50
CA SER A 77 1.87 -16.94 19.85
C SER A 77 0.94 -15.99 20.62
N LEU A 78 0.73 -14.77 20.11
CA LEU A 78 -0.13 -13.75 20.68
C LEU A 78 -1.24 -13.35 19.69
N PRO A 79 -2.40 -12.89 20.18
CA PRO A 79 -3.41 -12.27 19.34
C PRO A 79 -2.83 -11.12 18.49
N LEU A 80 -3.32 -10.96 17.26
CA LEU A 80 -2.87 -9.86 16.38
C LEU A 80 -3.13 -8.48 16.98
N SER A 81 -4.22 -8.33 17.74
CA SER A 81 -4.53 -7.09 18.48
C SER A 81 -3.39 -6.70 19.41
N ASP A 82 -2.86 -7.67 20.15
CA ASP A 82 -1.81 -7.44 21.15
C ASP A 82 -0.48 -7.12 20.47
N LEU A 83 -0.19 -7.79 19.35
CA LEU A 83 0.99 -7.53 18.54
C LEU A 83 0.97 -6.17 17.85
N ALA A 84 -0.21 -5.71 17.42
CA ALA A 84 -0.37 -4.45 16.71
C ALA A 84 -0.58 -3.24 17.64
N GLN A 85 -0.94 -3.47 18.91
CA GLN A 85 -1.21 -2.42 19.88
C GLN A 85 -0.11 -1.34 19.94
N PRO A 86 1.20 -1.68 19.98
CA PRO A 86 2.25 -0.66 19.97
C PRO A 86 2.27 0.19 18.69
N ALA A 87 1.97 -0.40 17.54
CA ALA A 87 1.92 0.33 16.27
C ALA A 87 0.69 1.25 16.19
N ILE A 88 -0.45 0.80 16.72
CA ILE A 88 -1.69 1.59 16.82
C ILE A 88 -1.46 2.82 17.71
N GLU A 89 -0.83 2.63 18.88
CA GLU A 89 -0.51 3.73 19.81
C GLU A 89 0.46 4.72 19.18
N ILE A 90 1.54 4.25 18.54
CA ILE A 90 2.50 5.13 17.85
C ILE A 90 1.82 5.95 16.74
N ALA A 91 0.93 5.32 15.95
CA ALA A 91 0.22 6.03 14.89
C ALA A 91 -0.74 7.10 15.46
N ARG A 92 -1.44 6.78 16.57
CA ARG A 92 -2.42 7.65 17.23
C ARG A 92 -1.77 8.81 17.98
N ASP A 93 -0.83 8.50 18.87
CA ASP A 93 -0.22 9.46 19.79
C ASP A 93 0.94 10.22 19.15
N GLY A 94 1.54 9.59 18.14
CA GLY A 94 2.60 10.13 17.31
C GLY A 94 3.98 9.61 17.69
N TRP A 95 4.93 9.89 16.80
CA TRP A 95 6.35 9.63 17.00
C TRP A 95 7.16 10.90 16.80
N VAL A 96 8.34 10.94 17.41
CA VAL A 96 9.29 12.03 17.22
C VAL A 96 9.89 11.91 15.83
N MET A 97 9.81 12.98 15.05
CA MET A 97 10.43 13.08 13.74
C MET A 97 11.94 12.97 13.86
N ASP A 98 12.50 11.90 13.28
CA ASP A 98 13.94 11.74 13.15
C ASP A 98 14.49 12.40 11.87
N GLU A 99 15.82 12.53 11.78
CA GLU A 99 16.47 13.14 10.61
C GLU A 99 16.26 12.37 9.31
N GLY A 100 16.16 11.04 9.38
CA GLY A 100 16.01 10.18 8.21
C GLY A 100 14.63 10.36 7.58
N LEU A 101 13.57 10.30 8.37
CA LEU A 101 12.21 10.56 7.92
C LEU A 101 12.07 12.00 7.42
N TYR A 102 12.62 12.98 8.13
CA TYR A 102 12.60 14.38 7.69
C TYR A 102 13.24 14.56 6.31
N LYS A 103 14.44 14.02 6.10
CA LYS A 103 15.15 14.07 4.80
C LYS A 103 14.36 13.33 3.71
N SER A 104 13.75 12.19 4.03
CA SER A 104 12.90 11.44 3.10
C SER A 104 11.68 12.27 2.66
N ILE A 105 10.96 12.89 3.59
CA ILE A 105 9.82 13.76 3.28
C ILE A 105 10.27 14.94 2.42
N GLN A 106 11.41 15.57 2.71
CA GLN A 106 11.96 16.63 1.86
C GLN A 106 12.26 16.15 0.44
N GLN A 107 12.91 14.98 0.31
CA GLN A 107 13.26 14.40 -0.97
C GLN A 107 12.03 14.08 -1.82
N TYR A 108 10.96 13.57 -1.19
CA TYR A 108 9.73 13.16 -1.86
C TYR A 108 8.61 14.20 -1.82
N ALA A 109 8.86 15.42 -1.33
CA ALA A 109 7.86 16.48 -1.25
C ALA A 109 7.14 16.74 -2.60
N PRO A 110 7.82 16.76 -3.76
CA PRO A 110 7.14 16.91 -5.05
C PRO A 110 6.13 15.81 -5.36
N GLN A 111 6.40 14.57 -4.95
CA GLN A 111 5.49 13.43 -5.16
C GLN A 111 4.36 13.43 -4.14
N LEU A 112 4.68 13.67 -2.86
CA LEU A 112 3.70 13.76 -1.77
C LEU A 112 2.69 14.89 -2.02
N ALA A 113 3.11 16.00 -2.62
CA ALA A 113 2.24 17.12 -2.96
C ALA A 113 1.19 16.80 -4.05
N ARG A 114 1.38 15.73 -4.84
CA ARG A 114 0.47 15.33 -5.92
C ARG A 114 -0.75 14.55 -5.41
N ASP A 115 -0.71 14.06 -4.18
CA ASP A 115 -1.82 13.38 -3.53
C ASP A 115 -2.30 14.21 -2.32
N THR A 116 -3.60 14.42 -2.22
CA THR A 116 -4.15 15.32 -1.19
C THR A 116 -3.97 14.75 0.22
N ALA A 117 -4.18 13.44 0.39
CA ALA A 117 -4.02 12.79 1.70
C ALA A 117 -2.55 12.80 2.14
N SER A 118 -1.62 12.45 1.23
CA SER A 118 -0.18 12.47 1.46
C SER A 118 0.32 13.88 1.79
N ARG A 119 -0.14 14.89 1.06
CA ARG A 119 0.20 16.30 1.33
C ARG A 119 -0.25 16.71 2.73
N GLN A 120 -1.49 16.40 3.11
CA GLN A 120 -2.05 16.75 4.42
C GLN A 120 -1.31 16.06 5.57
N LEU A 121 -0.85 14.83 5.36
CA LEU A 121 -0.14 14.06 6.38
C LEU A 121 1.31 14.51 6.55
N PHE A 122 2.01 14.83 5.47
CA PHE A 122 3.47 14.98 5.50
C PHE A 122 3.98 16.40 5.26
N LEU A 123 3.19 17.30 4.67
CA LEU A 123 3.68 18.59 4.20
C LEU A 123 3.00 19.78 4.89
N ASP A 124 3.74 20.88 5.04
CA ASP A 124 3.20 22.13 5.55
C ASP A 124 2.16 22.74 4.59
N ALA A 125 1.53 23.86 4.99
CA ALA A 125 0.50 24.52 4.18
C ALA A 125 0.99 24.89 2.76
N SER A 126 2.29 25.15 2.57
CA SER A 126 2.86 25.44 1.26
C SER A 126 2.93 24.20 0.36
N GLY A 127 2.92 23.00 0.95
CA GLY A 127 3.08 21.73 0.24
C GLY A 127 4.52 21.49 -0.23
N THR A 128 5.52 22.13 0.38
CA THR A 128 6.92 22.04 -0.08
C THR A 128 7.91 21.59 0.98
N ARG A 129 7.53 21.63 2.25
CA ARG A 129 8.39 21.24 3.38
C ARG A 129 7.68 20.25 4.28
N PRO A 130 8.40 19.42 5.05
CA PRO A 130 7.82 18.57 6.06
C PRO A 130 6.94 19.35 7.04
N ILE A 131 5.81 18.73 7.43
CA ILE A 131 4.84 19.32 8.36
C ILE A 131 5.39 19.49 9.78
N ALA A 132 6.41 18.70 10.14
CA ALA A 132 7.09 18.71 11.44
C ALA A 132 8.62 18.76 11.24
N GLN A 133 9.31 19.48 12.12
CA GLN A 133 10.77 19.53 12.19
C GLN A 133 11.34 18.31 12.94
N VAL A 134 12.63 18.07 12.78
CA VAL A 134 13.35 17.06 13.60
C VAL A 134 13.16 17.38 15.09
N GLY A 135 12.75 16.38 15.87
CA GLY A 135 12.41 16.54 17.28
C GLY A 135 10.94 16.89 17.57
N GLU A 136 10.16 17.30 16.57
CA GLU A 136 8.72 17.51 16.72
C GLU A 136 7.92 16.21 16.51
N VAL A 137 6.68 16.19 16.99
CA VAL A 137 5.82 15.00 16.91
C VAL A 137 4.99 15.01 15.64
N LEU A 138 5.08 13.93 14.86
CA LEU A 138 4.20 13.62 13.73
C LEU A 138 3.16 12.56 14.16
N ARG A 139 1.92 12.70 13.69
CA ARG A 139 0.81 11.78 14.00
C ARG A 139 0.13 11.29 12.74
N ASN A 140 -0.42 10.08 12.80
CA ASN A 140 -1.26 9.51 11.75
C ASN A 140 -2.44 8.73 12.36
N PRO A 141 -3.43 9.44 12.94
CA PRO A 141 -4.57 8.78 13.60
C PRO A 141 -5.43 7.97 12.62
N ASP A 142 -5.45 8.31 11.32
CA ASP A 142 -6.17 7.54 10.31
C ASP A 142 -5.52 6.17 10.09
N LEU A 143 -4.19 6.09 10.15
CA LEU A 143 -3.48 4.81 10.15
C LEU A 143 -3.79 4.00 11.43
N ALA A 144 -3.90 4.64 12.60
CA ALA A 144 -4.28 3.94 13.83
C ALA A 144 -5.67 3.28 13.68
N ASN A 145 -6.65 4.02 13.16
CA ASN A 145 -8.01 3.50 12.92
C ASN A 145 -7.99 2.37 11.88
N THR A 146 -7.19 2.52 10.82
CA THR A 146 -7.02 1.48 9.79
C THR A 146 -6.43 0.20 10.39
N LEU A 147 -5.40 0.32 11.23
CA LEU A 147 -4.77 -0.82 11.89
C LEU A 147 -5.74 -1.51 12.84
N GLU A 148 -6.54 -0.78 13.62
CA GLU A 148 -7.57 -1.34 14.50
C GLU A 148 -8.60 -2.18 13.73
N LEU A 149 -9.13 -1.63 12.62
CA LEU A 149 -10.05 -2.36 11.74
C LEU A 149 -9.38 -3.60 11.15
N LEU A 150 -8.15 -3.45 10.68
CA LEU A 150 -7.42 -4.50 9.98
C LEU A 150 -7.09 -5.69 10.90
N VAL A 151 -6.67 -5.45 12.15
CA VAL A 151 -6.32 -6.56 13.07
C VAL A 151 -7.54 -7.18 13.74
N ALA A 152 -8.65 -6.45 13.82
CA ALA A 152 -9.93 -6.99 14.29
C ALA A 152 -10.52 -7.99 13.29
N ASP A 153 -10.48 -7.67 11.99
CA ASP A 153 -10.92 -8.55 10.92
C ASP A 153 -10.11 -8.33 9.62
N PRO A 154 -8.98 -9.03 9.43
CA PRO A 154 -8.20 -8.90 8.21
C PRO A 154 -8.95 -9.31 6.94
N ALA A 155 -9.95 -10.20 7.05
CA ALA A 155 -10.73 -10.67 5.92
C ALA A 155 -11.69 -9.58 5.39
N ALA A 156 -12.11 -8.66 6.26
CA ALA A 156 -12.91 -7.51 5.87
C ALA A 156 -12.18 -6.56 4.92
N PHE A 157 -10.84 -6.56 4.87
CA PHE A 157 -10.11 -5.82 3.83
C PHE A 157 -10.47 -6.32 2.44
N TYR A 158 -10.65 -7.63 2.25
CA TYR A 158 -10.96 -8.17 0.93
C TYR A 158 -12.44 -8.15 0.58
N THR A 159 -13.32 -7.98 1.57
CA THR A 159 -14.78 -8.17 1.38
C THR A 159 -15.66 -6.99 1.80
N GLY A 160 -15.12 -6.06 2.58
CA GLY A 160 -15.88 -5.00 3.25
C GLY A 160 -15.46 -3.58 2.86
N THR A 161 -15.90 -2.63 3.68
CA THR A 161 -15.80 -1.20 3.41
C THR A 161 -14.36 -0.71 3.28
N LEU A 162 -13.42 -1.20 4.10
CA LEU A 162 -12.02 -0.78 4.05
C LEU A 162 -11.38 -1.10 2.69
N GLY A 163 -11.67 -2.29 2.14
CA GLY A 163 -11.23 -2.66 0.79
C GLY A 163 -11.86 -1.79 -0.29
N ALA A 164 -13.15 -1.50 -0.17
CA ALA A 164 -13.85 -0.63 -1.11
C ALA A 164 -13.28 0.80 -1.09
N GLU A 165 -13.02 1.37 0.08
CA GLU A 165 -12.36 2.68 0.22
C GLU A 165 -10.96 2.68 -0.40
N PHE A 166 -10.18 1.61 -0.20
CA PHE A 166 -8.87 1.45 -0.84
C PHE A 166 -8.96 1.42 -2.36
N VAL A 167 -9.89 0.64 -2.92
CA VAL A 167 -10.12 0.55 -4.37
C VAL A 167 -10.53 1.90 -4.95
N GLU A 168 -11.42 2.62 -4.30
CA GLU A 168 -11.86 3.94 -4.73
C GLU A 168 -10.72 4.96 -4.66
N ALA A 169 -9.91 4.96 -3.59
CA ALA A 169 -8.71 5.79 -3.50
C ALA A 169 -7.70 5.49 -4.61
N ALA A 170 -7.44 4.20 -4.91
CA ALA A 170 -6.55 3.80 -5.99
C ALA A 170 -7.08 4.26 -7.36
N ARG A 171 -8.39 4.14 -7.62
CA ARG A 171 -9.00 4.61 -8.87
C ARG A 171 -8.95 6.14 -9.00
N ALA A 172 -9.16 6.86 -7.91
CA ALA A 172 -9.12 8.32 -7.87
C ALA A 172 -7.69 8.89 -8.01
N GLY A 173 -6.66 8.09 -7.71
CA GLY A 173 -5.25 8.47 -7.83
C GLY A 173 -4.78 8.63 -9.28
N VAL A 174 -5.19 9.71 -9.95
CA VAL A 174 -4.76 10.02 -11.33
C VAL A 174 -3.36 10.60 -11.33
N ASN A 175 -2.48 10.05 -12.16
CA ASN A 175 -1.22 10.71 -12.48
C ASN A 175 -1.46 11.80 -13.53
N GLU A 176 -1.40 13.07 -13.12
CA GLU A 176 -1.64 14.24 -13.97
C GLU A 176 -0.74 14.33 -15.23
N VAL A 177 0.49 13.81 -15.18
CA VAL A 177 1.42 13.85 -16.32
C VAL A 177 1.05 12.81 -17.37
N THR A 178 0.63 11.63 -16.93
CA THR A 178 0.34 10.50 -17.82
C THR A 178 -1.14 10.37 -18.19
N GLY A 179 -2.02 11.00 -17.40
CA GLY A 179 -3.48 10.84 -17.47
C GLY A 179 -3.99 9.49 -16.99
N LYS A 180 -3.14 8.63 -16.42
CA LYS A 180 -3.51 7.28 -16.01
C LYS A 180 -4.10 7.23 -14.60
N TYR A 181 -5.06 6.34 -14.43
CA TYR A 181 -5.79 6.09 -13.19
C TYR A 181 -5.65 4.61 -12.76
N GLY A 182 -5.98 4.31 -11.51
CA GLY A 182 -5.90 2.94 -11.00
C GLY A 182 -6.91 2.00 -11.68
N LEU A 183 -6.47 0.78 -11.98
CA LEU A 183 -7.33 -0.26 -12.55
C LEU A 183 -7.74 -1.33 -11.54
N LEU A 184 -7.34 -1.17 -10.27
CA LEU A 184 -7.74 -2.06 -9.20
C LEU A 184 -9.27 -2.06 -9.03
N SER A 185 -9.81 -3.21 -8.67
CA SER A 185 -11.23 -3.45 -8.46
C SER A 185 -11.46 -4.34 -7.24
N MET A 186 -12.71 -4.40 -6.78
CA MET A 186 -13.11 -5.35 -5.74
C MET A 186 -12.94 -6.80 -6.18
N GLU A 187 -13.03 -7.11 -7.48
CA GLU A 187 -12.79 -8.46 -7.99
C GLU A 187 -11.33 -8.89 -7.77
N ASP A 188 -10.39 -7.96 -7.94
CA ASP A 188 -8.98 -8.19 -7.64
C ASP A 188 -8.77 -8.48 -6.14
N LEU A 189 -9.47 -7.75 -5.26
CA LEU A 189 -9.43 -8.03 -3.82
C LEU A 189 -10.05 -9.40 -3.47
N TYR A 190 -11.21 -9.73 -4.03
CA TYR A 190 -11.87 -11.02 -3.77
C TYR A 190 -11.02 -12.22 -4.18
N GLY A 191 -10.27 -12.08 -5.27
CA GLY A 191 -9.41 -13.13 -5.84
C GLY A 191 -8.10 -13.33 -5.09
N TYR A 192 -7.59 -12.31 -4.40
CA TYR A 192 -6.23 -12.32 -3.84
C TYR A 192 -6.01 -13.37 -2.75
N ARG A 193 -4.90 -14.11 -2.81
CA ARG A 193 -4.50 -15.04 -1.74
C ARG A 193 -3.00 -14.99 -1.51
N ALA A 194 -2.59 -14.95 -0.25
CA ALA A 194 -1.21 -15.30 0.10
C ALA A 194 -1.02 -16.82 0.01
N VAL A 195 0.17 -17.25 -0.44
CA VAL A 195 0.48 -18.66 -0.72
C VAL A 195 1.76 -19.10 -0.03
N TYR A 196 1.82 -20.36 0.37
CA TYR A 196 3.08 -20.98 0.82
C TYR A 196 3.92 -21.41 -0.38
N ARG A 197 5.23 -21.23 -0.28
CA ARG A 197 6.23 -21.66 -1.25
C ARG A 197 7.37 -22.39 -0.55
N GLU A 198 8.02 -23.26 -1.31
CA GLU A 198 9.29 -23.84 -0.91
C GLU A 198 10.37 -22.75 -0.87
N PRO A 199 11.14 -22.64 0.23
CA PRO A 199 12.34 -21.80 0.28
C PRO A 199 13.39 -22.27 -0.74
N VAL A 200 14.20 -21.33 -1.23
CA VAL A 200 15.34 -21.59 -2.14
C VAL A 200 16.65 -21.76 -1.39
#